data_AF-A0A967E0B7-F1
#
_entry.id   AF-A0A967E0B7-F1
#
_cell.length_a   1.000
_cell.length_b   1.000
_cell.length_c   1.000
_cell.angle_alpha   90.00
_cell.angle_beta   90.00
_cell.angle_gamma   90.00
#
_symmetry.space_group_name_H-M   'P 1'
#
loop_
_entity.id
_entity.type
_entity.pdbx_description
1 polymer ?
#
loop_
_entity_poly.entity_id
_entity_poly.type
_entity_poly.pdbx_seq_one_letter_code
_entity_poly.pdbx_strand_id
1 'polypeptide(L)'
;SSTDPCNQVIFSAFTPPAFSVEKNNVEVAPKSEFSFLVSKTAPPSSITVKIKDEKVPVTVKSIHNGHLVKGKLPESAVGRYIRLDVFAKGPGGCDKADGWLLKVGK
;
A
#
# COMPACT_ATOMS: atom_id res chain seq x y z
N SER A 1 -18.08 -24.14 -0.30
CA SER A 1 -17.44 -22.85 0.04
C SER A 1 -17.15 -22.09 -1.23
N SER A 2 -17.85 -20.98 -1.50
CA SER A 2 -17.45 -20.08 -2.58
C SER A 2 -16.28 -19.24 -2.08
N THR A 3 -15.10 -19.47 -2.63
CA THR A 3 -13.96 -18.56 -2.43
C THR A 3 -14.33 -17.26 -3.11
N ASP A 4 -14.65 -16.22 -2.33
CA ASP A 4 -14.90 -14.89 -2.86
C ASP A 4 -13.67 -14.46 -3.69
N PRO A 5 -13.80 -14.23 -5.00
CA PRO A 5 -12.69 -13.85 -5.86
C PRO A 5 -11.97 -12.59 -5.37
N CYS A 6 -12.64 -11.74 -4.59
CA CYS A 6 -12.06 -10.53 -4.02
C CYS A 6 -11.11 -10.79 -2.86
N ASN A 7 -11.25 -11.93 -2.19
CA ASN A 7 -10.32 -12.34 -1.14
C ASN A 7 -9.06 -13.02 -1.70
N GLN A 8 -8.97 -13.19 -3.03
CA GLN A 8 -7.76 -13.69 -3.68
C GLN A 8 -6.70 -12.60 -3.87
N VAL A 9 -7.06 -11.32 -3.77
CA VAL A 9 -6.10 -10.20 -3.76
C VAL A 9 -5.60 -9.98 -2.34
N ILE A 10 -4.29 -10.16 -2.15
CA ILE A 10 -3.63 -10.04 -0.85
C ILE A 10 -2.60 -8.93 -0.94
N PHE A 11 -2.66 -8.01 0.01
CA PHE A 11 -1.64 -7.01 0.27
C PHE A 11 -0.79 -7.45 1.46
N SER A 12 0.53 -7.32 1.38
CA SER A 12 1.43 -7.76 2.45
C SER A 12 2.79 -7.07 2.42
N ALA A 13 3.65 -7.41 3.39
CA ALA A 13 5.03 -6.91 3.48
C ALA A 13 5.14 -5.37 3.46
N PHE A 14 4.20 -4.70 4.11
CA PHE A 14 4.15 -3.25 4.21
C PHE A 14 5.43 -2.71 4.85
N THR A 15 6.10 -1.82 4.11
CA THR A 15 7.33 -1.17 4.53
C THR A 15 7.19 0.34 4.24
N PRO A 16 7.43 1.22 5.23
CA PRO A 16 7.71 0.90 6.63
C PRO A 16 6.53 0.17 7.31
N PRO A 17 6.75 -0.58 8.40
CA PRO A 17 5.68 -1.28 9.11
C PRO A 17 4.61 -0.31 9.62
N ALA A 18 3.38 -0.80 9.78
CA ALA A 18 2.26 0.00 10.28
C ALA A 18 2.58 0.66 11.62
N PHE A 19 2.32 1.95 11.74
CA PHE A 19 2.39 2.67 13.00
C PHE A 19 1.35 2.10 13.97
N SER A 20 1.79 1.82 15.19
CA SER A 20 0.96 1.41 16.31
C SER A 20 1.62 1.90 17.59
N VAL A 21 0.85 2.55 18.46
CA VAL A 21 1.36 3.04 19.75
C VAL A 21 1.96 1.89 20.59
N GLU A 22 1.40 0.70 20.47
CA GLU A 22 1.81 -0.48 21.26
C GLU A 22 2.92 -1.31 20.59
N LYS A 23 2.89 -1.43 19.26
CA LYS A 23 3.74 -2.38 18.53
C LYS A 23 4.85 -1.74 17.69
N ASN A 24 4.66 -0.52 17.22
CA ASN A 24 5.59 0.17 16.33
C ASN A 24 5.34 1.69 16.33
N ASN A 25 5.87 2.38 17.34
CA ASN A 25 5.73 3.83 17.53
C ASN A 25 6.91 4.59 16.92
N VAL A 26 7.32 4.21 15.71
CA VAL A 26 8.47 4.79 15.01
C VAL A 26 8.00 5.82 13.99
N GLU A 27 8.72 6.94 13.92
CA GLU A 27 8.56 7.96 12.90
C GLU A 27 9.38 7.62 11.66
N VAL A 28 8.78 7.80 10.49
CA VAL A 28 9.49 7.68 9.21
C VAL A 28 9.93 9.07 8.76
N ALA A 29 11.09 9.17 8.12
CA ALA A 29 11.58 10.44 7.62
C ALA A 29 10.64 11.00 6.52
N PRO A 30 10.52 12.32 6.36
CA PRO A 30 9.94 12.92 5.17
C PRO A 30 10.46 12.31 3.87
N LYS A 31 9.60 12.21 2.84
CA LYS A 31 9.93 11.66 1.52
C LYS A 31 10.46 10.22 1.53
N SER A 32 10.30 9.50 2.64
CA SER A 32 10.70 8.10 2.74
C SER A 32 10.05 7.28 1.63
N GLU A 33 10.78 6.25 1.20
CA GLU A 33 10.23 5.24 0.32
C GLU A 33 9.24 4.37 1.09
N PHE A 34 8.18 3.95 0.41
CA PHE A 34 7.29 2.90 0.88
C PHE A 34 7.24 1.79 -0.15
N SER A 35 6.95 0.57 0.33
CA SER A 35 6.72 -0.58 -0.52
C SER A 35 5.79 -1.59 0.11
N PHE A 36 5.16 -2.41 -0.74
CA PHE A 36 4.34 -3.53 -0.32
C PHE A 36 4.28 -4.56 -1.46
N LEU A 37 3.82 -5.75 -1.13
CA LEU A 37 3.55 -6.82 -2.08
C LEU A 37 2.05 -6.91 -2.36
N VAL A 38 1.73 -7.19 -3.62
CA VAL A 38 0.39 -7.55 -4.08
C VAL A 38 0.45 -8.93 -4.70
N SER A 39 -0.51 -9.80 -4.39
CA SER A 39 -0.60 -11.13 -5.01
C SER A 39 -0.76 -11.04 -6.53
N LYS A 40 -0.32 -12.10 -7.24
CA LYS A 40 -0.33 -12.20 -8.71
C LYS A 40 -1.73 -12.19 -9.34
N THR A 41 -2.77 -12.35 -8.53
CA THR A 41 -4.18 -12.32 -8.97
C THR A 41 -4.66 -10.92 -9.30
N ALA A 42 -3.96 -9.88 -8.83
CA ALA A 42 -4.23 -8.50 -9.18
C ALA A 42 -3.55 -8.11 -10.51
N PRO A 43 -4.26 -7.54 -11.49
CA PRO A 43 -3.63 -6.95 -12.66
C PRO A 43 -2.73 -5.78 -12.24
N PRO A 44 -1.45 -5.72 -12.69
CA PRO A 44 -0.52 -4.65 -12.31
C PRO A 44 -1.04 -3.23 -12.55
N SER A 45 -1.74 -3.04 -13.66
CA SER A 45 -2.31 -1.74 -14.07
C SER A 45 -3.48 -1.27 -13.20
N SER A 46 -4.07 -2.15 -12.40
CA SER A 46 -5.15 -1.81 -11.48
C SER A 46 -4.67 -1.29 -10.12
N ILE A 47 -3.38 -1.46 -9.83
CA ILE A 47 -2.80 -1.14 -8.53
C ILE A 47 -2.66 0.37 -8.43
N THR A 48 -3.29 0.95 -7.41
CA THR A 48 -3.17 2.38 -7.13
C THR A 48 -2.94 2.62 -5.66
N VAL A 49 -2.23 3.71 -5.35
CA VAL A 49 -1.97 4.14 -3.98
C VAL A 49 -2.47 5.57 -3.82
N LYS A 50 -3.12 5.84 -2.70
CA LYS A 50 -3.54 7.17 -2.31
C LYS A 50 -3.06 7.50 -0.91
N ILE A 51 -2.86 8.78 -0.67
CA ILE A 51 -2.76 9.35 0.68
C ILE A 51 -3.88 10.36 0.78
N LYS A 52 -4.86 10.10 1.66
CA LYS A 52 -6.16 10.78 1.63
C LYS A 52 -6.79 10.61 0.23
N ASP A 53 -7.09 11.71 -0.47
CA ASP A 53 -7.69 11.68 -1.80
C ASP A 53 -6.68 11.86 -2.94
N GLU A 54 -5.39 12.06 -2.62
CA GLU A 54 -4.35 12.32 -3.60
C GLU A 54 -3.70 11.01 -4.08
N LYS A 55 -3.68 10.79 -5.40
CA LYS A 55 -2.99 9.64 -6.00
C LYS A 55 -1.48 9.82 -5.87
N VAL A 56 -0.81 8.81 -5.34
CA VAL A 56 0.65 8.78 -5.23
C VAL A 56 1.23 7.98 -6.39
N PRO A 57 2.20 8.53 -7.14
CA PRO A 57 2.91 7.77 -8.18
C PRO A 57 3.62 6.54 -7.59
N VAL A 58 3.46 5.40 -8.24
CA VAL A 58 4.11 4.15 -7.85
C VAL A 58 4.72 3.43 -9.03
N THR A 59 5.80 2.72 -8.77
CA THR A 59 6.39 1.75 -9.68
C THR A 59 5.92 0.37 -9.29
N VAL A 60 5.35 -0.36 -10.25
CA VAL A 60 4.91 -1.75 -10.07
C VAL A 60 5.86 -2.66 -10.82
N LYS A 61 6.57 -3.54 -10.11
CA LYS A 61 7.45 -4.55 -10.69
C LYS A 61 6.88 -5.94 -10.46
N SER A 62 6.54 -6.64 -11.54
CA SER A 62 6.17 -8.06 -11.45
C SER A 62 7.37 -8.90 -11.00
N ILE A 63 7.12 -9.75 -10.03
CA ILE A 63 8.04 -10.73 -9.45
C ILE A 63 7.39 -12.13 -9.51
N HIS A 64 8.11 -13.18 -9.13
CA HIS A 64 7.64 -14.56 -9.30
C HIS A 64 6.23 -14.82 -8.74
N ASN A 65 5.96 -14.32 -7.52
CA ASN A 65 4.73 -14.59 -6.77
C ASN A 65 3.77 -13.39 -6.66
N GLY A 66 3.94 -12.37 -7.49
CA GLY A 66 3.08 -11.19 -7.45
C GLY A 66 3.76 -9.93 -7.95
N HIS A 67 3.50 -8.82 -7.28
CA HIS A 67 3.98 -7.50 -7.67
C HIS A 67 4.61 -6.80 -6.47
N LEU A 68 5.83 -6.31 -6.64
CA LEU A 68 6.46 -5.38 -5.72
C LEU A 68 6.09 -3.96 -6.14
N VAL A 69 5.39 -3.26 -5.26
CA VAL A 69 4.98 -1.87 -5.47
C VAL A 69 5.88 -0.98 -4.63
N LYS A 70 6.41 0.08 -5.24
CA LYS A 70 7.24 1.07 -4.56
C LYS A 70 6.77 2.48 -4.88
N GLY A 71 6.87 3.38 -3.90
CA GLY A 71 6.62 4.80 -4.09
C GLY A 71 7.35 5.63 -3.04
N LYS A 72 7.12 6.94 -3.05
CA LYS A 72 7.67 7.88 -2.06
C LYS A 72 6.55 8.69 -1.44
N LEU A 73 6.71 9.00 -0.15
CA LEU A 73 5.80 9.89 0.53
C LEU A 73 5.88 11.30 -0.08
N PRO A 74 4.73 11.97 -0.31
CA PRO A 74 4.71 13.34 -0.82
C PRO A 74 5.21 14.31 0.25
N GLU A 75 5.68 15.48 -0.18
CA GLU A 75 6.12 16.54 0.73
C GLU A 75 5.02 17.02 1.68
N SER A 76 3.76 16.94 1.24
CA SER A 76 2.57 17.30 2.01
C SER A 76 2.34 16.43 3.25
N ALA A 77 3.08 15.32 3.41
CA ALA A 77 2.97 14.38 4.51
C ALA A 77 3.83 14.73 5.75
N VAL A 78 4.77 15.67 5.64
CA VAL A 78 5.72 16.02 6.72
C VAL A 78 5.00 16.37 8.03
N GLY A 79 5.48 15.82 9.14
CA GLY A 79 5.00 16.12 10.50
C GLY A 79 3.57 15.66 10.79
N ARG A 80 3.02 14.71 10.01
CA ARG A 80 1.64 14.25 10.12
C ARG A 80 1.55 12.74 10.22
N TYR A 81 0.45 12.28 10.78
CA TYR A 81 -0.01 10.92 10.59
C TYR A 81 -0.69 10.81 9.22
N ILE A 82 -0.27 9.82 8.43
CA ILE A 82 -0.84 9.56 7.12
C ILE A 82 -1.28 8.11 7.02
N ARG A 83 -2.37 7.88 6.30
CA ARG A 83 -2.77 6.53 5.88
C ARG A 83 -2.40 6.38 4.42
N LEU A 84 -1.65 5.33 4.11
CA LEU A 84 -1.44 4.86 2.74
C LEU A 84 -2.58 3.91 2.42
N ASP A 85 -3.50 4.35 1.58
CA ASP A 85 -4.59 3.51 1.08
C ASP A 85 -4.16 2.86 -0.23
N VAL A 86 -4.26 1.55 -0.29
CA VAL A 86 -3.87 0.74 -1.45
C VAL A 86 -5.09 0.07 -2.05
N PHE A 87 -5.18 0.08 -3.38
CA PHE A 87 -6.30 -0.46 -4.12
C PHE A 87 -5.80 -1.34 -5.25
N ALA A 88 -6.54 -2.40 -5.56
CA ALA A 88 -6.31 -3.23 -6.73
C ALA A 88 -7.62 -3.91 -7.16
N LYS A 89 -7.67 -4.35 -8.42
CA LYS A 89 -8.76 -5.19 -8.92
C LYS A 89 -8.42 -6.66 -8.75
N GLY A 90 -9.41 -7.48 -8.39
CA GLY A 90 -9.32 -8.93 -8.38
C GLY A 90 -9.91 -9.58 -9.64
N PRO A 91 -9.86 -10.92 -9.72
CA PRO A 91 -10.56 -11.68 -10.75
C PRO A 91 -12.04 -11.31 -10.82
N GLY A 92 -12.58 -11.18 -12.03
CA GLY A 92 -13.96 -10.72 -12.23
C GLY A 92 -14.17 -9.21 -12.01
N GLY A 93 -13.10 -8.43 -11.81
CA GLY A 93 -13.15 -6.96 -11.79
C GLY A 93 -13.56 -6.35 -10.44
N CYS A 94 -13.54 -7.13 -9.36
CA CYS A 94 -13.94 -6.62 -8.06
C CYS A 94 -12.86 -5.76 -7.40
N ASP A 95 -13.31 -4.84 -6.55
CA ASP A 95 -12.46 -3.89 -5.86
C ASP A 95 -11.93 -4.46 -4.55
N LYS A 96 -10.62 -4.41 -4.35
CA LYS A 96 -9.97 -4.66 -3.07
C LYS A 96 -9.25 -3.41 -2.62
N ALA A 97 -9.42 -3.07 -1.35
CA ALA A 97 -8.70 -2.01 -0.68
C ALA A 97 -8.08 -2.53 0.62
N ASP A 98 -6.96 -1.92 1.01
CA ASP A 98 -6.33 -2.05 2.32
C ASP A 98 -5.55 -0.76 2.61
N GLY A 99 -4.84 -0.70 3.72
CA GLY A 99 -3.93 0.40 3.99
C GLY A 99 -3.33 0.35 5.37
N TRP A 100 -2.28 1.15 5.57
CA TRP A 100 -1.62 1.24 6.87
C TRP A 100 -1.28 2.68 7.23
N LEU A 101 -1.23 2.90 8.54
CA LEU A 101 -0.91 4.19 9.13
C LEU A 101 0.61 4.34 9.24
N LEU A 102 1.12 5.53 8.96
CA LEU A 102 2.50 5.94 9.22
C LEU A 102 2.50 7.26 9.99
N LYS A 103 3.46 7.42 10.90
CA LYS A 103 3.77 8.71 11.52
C LYS A 103 4.99 9.29 10.82
N VAL A 104 4.83 10.43 10.15
CA VAL A 104 5.92 11.09 9.43
C VAL A 104 6.55 12.14 10.32
N GLY A 105 7.87 12.07 10.48
CA GLY A 105 8.65 13.05 11.24
C GLY A 105 8.61 14.44 10.60
N LYS A 106 9.11 15.43 11.35
CA LYS A 106 9.30 16.79 10.86
C LYS A 106 10.56 16.92 10.01
#